data_AF-A0A7S0WFF6-F1
#
_entry.id   AF-A0A7S0WFF6-F1
#
_cell.length_a   1.000
_cell.length_b   1.000
_cell.length_c   1.000
_cell.angle_alpha   90.00
_cell.angle_beta   90.00
_cell.angle_gamma   90.00
#
_symmetry.space_group_name_H-M   'P 1'
#
loop_
_entity.id
_entity.type
_entity.pdbx_description
1 polymer ?
#
loop_
_entity_poly.entity_id
_entity_poly.type
_entity_poly.pdbx_seq_one_letter_code
_entity_poly.pdbx_strand_id
1 'polypeptide(L)'
;MDLEPIYCAEQIVVPPDLADILKAYTKEVVRRQPEDLLEFSAIYFANLANVSGGPADSVVPPSLAELRQVYGMVKEVGLVDLQEFVNLCSQAGVASSTLDAMFRLGDFTAEMVDPKDPLVLLLTMTDSTFLGVVSALFEVFGDEGKLGCGEFVTLFQFMASKDSSMDPSFIESVATSMQESGMEALTMDEFSALPMVQEFCGGM
;
A
#
# COMPACT_ATOMS: atom_id res chain seq x y z
N MET A 1 -6.86 -5.64 57.84
CA MET A 1 -7.84 -4.74 57.23
C MET A 1 -7.80 -5.05 55.75
N ASP A 2 -8.67 -5.96 55.32
CA ASP A 2 -8.78 -6.33 53.91
C ASP A 2 -9.40 -5.15 53.18
N LEU A 3 -8.64 -4.61 52.22
CA LEU A 3 -9.11 -3.58 51.30
C LEU A 3 -10.04 -4.25 50.29
N GLU A 4 -11.26 -4.57 50.72
CA GLU A 4 -12.33 -4.90 49.78
C GLU A 4 -12.58 -3.65 48.91
N PRO A 5 -12.49 -3.76 47.57
CA PRO A 5 -12.79 -2.65 46.70
C PRO A 5 -14.22 -2.17 46.95
N ILE A 6 -14.39 -0.88 47.25
CA ILE A 6 -15.68 -0.22 47.55
C ILE A 6 -16.59 -0.13 46.29
N TYR A 7 -16.19 -0.75 45.18
CA TYR A 7 -16.88 -0.67 43.88
C TYR A 7 -17.44 -2.05 43.48
N CYS A 8 -18.72 -2.11 43.15
CA CYS A 8 -19.30 -3.31 42.54
C CYS A 8 -18.73 -3.46 41.12
N ALA A 9 -18.40 -4.68 40.68
CA ALA A 9 -17.83 -4.95 39.35
C ALA A 9 -18.70 -4.40 38.20
N GLU A 10 -20.01 -4.28 38.42
CA GLU A 10 -21.00 -3.70 37.51
C GLU A 10 -20.84 -2.19 37.28
N GLN A 11 -20.12 -1.49 38.15
CA GLN A 11 -19.86 -0.04 38.04
C GLN A 11 -18.62 0.29 37.20
N ILE A 12 -17.76 -0.70 36.94
CA ILE A 12 -16.56 -0.53 36.11
C ILE A 12 -16.89 -0.98 34.69
N VAL A 13 -17.32 -0.02 33.86
CA VAL A 13 -17.53 -0.28 32.44
C VAL A 13 -16.19 -0.20 31.73
N VAL A 14 -15.60 -1.37 31.44
CA VAL A 14 -14.40 -1.47 30.59
C VAL A 14 -14.84 -1.35 29.13
N PRO A 15 -14.28 -0.39 28.35
CA PRO A 15 -14.56 -0.33 26.93
C PRO A 15 -14.16 -1.63 26.23
N PRO A 16 -14.98 -2.16 25.31
CA PRO A 16 -14.75 -3.47 24.70
C PRO A 16 -13.41 -3.55 23.95
N ASP A 17 -12.98 -2.46 23.31
CA ASP A 17 -11.79 -2.43 22.47
C ASP A 17 -10.48 -2.17 23.25
N LEU A 18 -10.58 -1.83 24.55
CA LEU A 18 -9.42 -1.44 25.36
C LEU A 18 -8.37 -2.56 25.41
N ALA A 19 -8.81 -3.81 25.53
CA ALA A 19 -7.92 -4.96 25.62
C ALA A 19 -7.09 -5.13 24.34
N ASP A 20 -7.69 -4.94 23.17
CA ASP A 20 -7.02 -5.10 21.89
C ASP A 20 -6.06 -3.95 21.60
N ILE A 21 -6.43 -2.71 21.95
CA ILE A 21 -5.53 -1.55 21.86
C ILE A 21 -4.27 -1.78 22.70
N LEU A 22 -4.43 -2.20 23.96
CA LEU A 22 -3.30 -2.48 24.85
C LEU A 22 -2.44 -3.65 24.35
N LYS A 23 -3.06 -4.67 23.77
CA LYS A 23 -2.35 -5.83 23.20
C LYS A 23 -1.52 -5.43 21.98
N ALA A 24 -2.06 -4.62 21.08
CA ALA A 24 -1.36 -4.12 19.90
C ALA A 24 -0.15 -3.24 20.30
N TYR A 25 -0.37 -2.30 21.22
CA TYR A 25 0.70 -1.47 21.79
C TYR A 25 1.81 -2.34 22.42
N THR A 26 1.44 -3.30 23.27
CA THR A 26 2.41 -4.19 23.94
C THR A 26 3.25 -4.99 22.95
N LYS A 27 2.65 -5.48 21.85
CA LYS A 27 3.39 -6.18 20.79
C LYS A 27 4.45 -5.27 20.15
N GLU A 28 4.09 -4.03 19.86
CA GLU A 28 5.03 -3.07 19.24
C GLU A 28 6.16 -2.68 20.19
N VAL A 29 5.88 -2.50 21.48
CA VAL A 29 6.93 -2.27 22.50
C VAL A 29 7.89 -3.46 22.56
N VAL A 30 7.37 -4.69 22.63
CA VAL A 30 8.22 -5.89 22.70
C VAL A 30 9.05 -6.06 21.43
N ARG A 31 8.47 -5.76 20.26
CA ARG A 31 9.15 -5.88 18.97
C ARG A 31 10.27 -4.86 18.82
N ARG A 32 10.04 -3.62 19.23
CA ARG A 32 10.98 -2.51 18.98
C ARG A 32 11.98 -2.27 20.11
N GLN A 33 11.72 -2.78 21.31
CA GLN A 33 12.58 -2.62 22.49
C GLN A 33 13.08 -1.16 22.64
N PRO A 34 12.16 -0.17 22.71
CA PRO A 34 12.56 1.24 22.71
C PRO A 34 13.39 1.58 23.95
N GLU A 35 14.39 2.45 23.76
CA GLU A 35 15.25 2.92 24.85
C GLU A 35 14.48 3.88 25.78
N ASP A 36 13.62 4.74 25.23
CA ASP A 36 12.67 5.56 25.96
C ASP A 36 11.22 5.12 25.69
N LEU A 37 10.62 4.47 26.68
CA LEU A 37 9.24 3.98 26.58
C LEU A 37 8.21 5.11 26.57
N LEU A 38 8.46 6.23 27.25
CA LEU A 38 7.50 7.33 27.34
C LEU A 38 7.42 8.09 26.02
N GLU A 39 8.57 8.42 25.43
CA GLU A 39 8.63 9.04 24.10
C GLU A 39 8.01 8.11 23.05
N PHE A 40 8.36 6.82 23.08
CA PHE A 40 7.76 5.82 22.21
C PHE A 40 6.24 5.75 22.35
N SER A 41 5.73 5.75 23.59
CA SER A 41 4.28 5.73 23.86
C SER A 41 3.59 6.95 23.28
N ALA A 42 4.15 8.14 23.50
CA ALA A 42 3.58 9.39 23.04
C ALA A 42 3.47 9.43 21.51
N ILE A 43 4.54 9.03 20.81
CA ILE A 43 4.56 8.95 19.35
C ILE A 43 3.58 7.88 18.87
N TYR A 44 3.59 6.68 19.47
CA TYR A 44 2.71 5.58 19.08
C TYR A 44 1.23 5.95 19.16
N PHE A 45 0.79 6.50 20.30
CA PHE A 45 -0.61 6.87 20.48
C PHE A 45 -0.99 8.15 19.73
N ALA A 46 -0.07 9.09 19.48
CA ALA A 46 -0.32 10.23 18.60
C ALA A 46 -0.55 9.76 17.15
N ASN A 47 0.28 8.85 16.65
CA ASN A 47 0.11 8.25 15.33
C ASN A 47 -1.19 7.45 15.26
N LEU A 48 -1.48 6.63 16.28
CA LEU A 48 -2.73 5.87 16.33
C LEU A 48 -3.94 6.81 16.37
N ALA A 49 -3.91 7.91 17.12
CA ALA A 49 -4.98 8.89 17.19
C ALA A 49 -5.16 9.66 15.88
N ASN A 50 -4.08 9.96 15.16
CA ASN A 50 -4.15 10.57 13.82
C ASN A 50 -4.77 9.60 12.80
N VAL A 51 -4.46 8.30 12.91
CA VAL A 51 -5.07 7.23 12.09
C VAL A 51 -6.52 6.92 12.53
N SER A 52 -6.89 7.15 13.80
CA SER A 52 -8.20 6.85 14.38
C SER A 52 -9.15 8.06 14.44
N GLY A 53 -8.69 9.26 14.06
CA GLY A 53 -9.47 10.49 14.08
C GLY A 53 -10.48 10.64 12.93
N GLY A 54 -10.45 9.72 11.97
CA GLY A 54 -11.46 9.59 10.92
C GLY A 54 -12.61 8.67 11.38
N PRO A 55 -13.89 9.00 11.10
CA PRO A 55 -15.04 8.20 11.49
C PRO A 55 -15.06 6.89 10.69
N ALA A 56 -14.37 5.83 11.13
CA ALA A 56 -14.29 4.56 10.39
C ALA A 56 -14.20 4.81 8.87
N ASP A 57 -13.22 5.64 8.45
CA ASP A 57 -13.13 6.05 7.06
C ASP A 57 -12.97 4.79 6.21
N SER A 58 -14.03 4.43 5.48
CA SER A 58 -13.89 3.54 4.34
C SER A 58 -12.75 4.11 3.51
N VAL A 59 -11.66 3.35 3.38
CA VAL A 59 -10.54 3.74 2.51
C VAL A 59 -11.15 4.17 1.20
N VAL A 60 -10.99 5.45 0.85
CA VAL A 60 -11.51 5.99 -0.39
C VAL A 60 -10.49 5.62 -1.46
N PRO A 61 -10.80 4.73 -2.42
CA PRO A 61 -9.86 4.41 -3.47
C PRO A 61 -9.41 5.70 -4.18
N PRO A 62 -8.11 5.88 -4.45
CA PRO A 62 -7.67 7.02 -5.24
C PRO A 62 -8.18 6.86 -6.67
N SER A 63 -8.42 7.97 -7.35
CA SER A 63 -8.72 7.95 -8.78
C SER A 63 -7.44 7.85 -9.61
N LEU A 64 -7.53 7.25 -10.80
CA LEU A 64 -6.38 7.16 -11.73
C LEU A 64 -5.88 8.55 -12.16
N ALA A 65 -6.76 9.55 -12.20
CA ALA A 65 -6.39 10.94 -12.48
C ALA A 65 -5.47 11.53 -11.39
N GLU A 66 -5.78 11.29 -10.12
CA GLU A 66 -4.94 11.71 -8.99
C GLU A 66 -3.59 10.99 -9.04
N LEU A 67 -3.57 9.67 -9.26
CA LEU A 67 -2.32 8.90 -9.35
C LEU A 67 -1.47 9.34 -10.54
N ARG A 68 -2.07 9.62 -11.70
CA ARG A 68 -1.36 10.14 -12.88
C ARG A 68 -0.82 11.55 -12.64
N GLN A 69 -1.54 12.39 -11.89
CA GLN A 69 -1.04 13.70 -11.48
C GLN A 69 0.18 13.57 -10.56
N VAL A 70 0.13 12.69 -9.55
CA VAL A 70 1.29 12.43 -8.66
C VAL A 70 2.46 11.90 -9.48
N TYR A 71 2.25 10.90 -10.35
CA TYR A 71 3.31 10.38 -11.22
C TYR A 71 3.95 11.50 -12.05
N GLY A 72 3.14 12.38 -12.66
CA GLY A 72 3.64 13.52 -13.43
C GLY A 72 4.54 14.48 -12.63
N MET A 73 4.33 14.60 -11.31
CA MET A 73 5.17 15.42 -10.42
C MET A 73 6.49 14.74 -10.07
N VAL A 74 6.53 13.41 -10.02
CA VAL A 74 7.67 12.63 -9.50
C VAL A 74 8.43 11.84 -10.57
N LYS A 75 7.93 11.72 -11.79
CA LYS A 75 8.50 10.82 -12.83
C LYS A 75 9.95 11.14 -13.23
N GLU A 76 10.35 12.41 -13.12
CA GLU A 76 11.73 12.87 -13.39
C GLU A 76 12.56 12.97 -12.09
N VAL A 77 11.94 12.75 -10.94
CA VAL A 77 12.59 12.76 -9.65
C VAL A 77 13.14 11.37 -9.38
N GLY A 78 14.36 11.29 -8.86
CA GLY A 78 14.95 10.03 -8.42
C GLY A 78 14.29 9.56 -7.12
N LEU A 79 15.08 9.46 -6.05
CA LEU A 79 14.53 9.14 -4.74
C LEU A 79 13.83 10.36 -4.14
N VAL A 80 12.70 10.13 -3.48
CA VAL A 80 11.87 11.15 -2.81
C VAL A 80 11.76 10.83 -1.33
N ASP A 81 11.80 11.86 -0.49
CA ASP A 81 11.47 11.72 0.94
C ASP A 81 10.01 11.31 1.09
N LEU A 82 9.73 10.33 1.95
CA LEU A 82 8.38 9.77 2.06
C LEU A 82 7.32 10.78 2.54
N GLN A 83 7.70 11.77 3.36
CA GLN A 83 6.79 12.85 3.75
C GLN A 83 6.52 13.80 2.59
N GLU A 84 7.54 14.08 1.78
CA GLU A 84 7.35 14.88 0.57
C GLU A 84 6.43 14.17 -0.45
N PHE A 85 6.59 12.86 -0.62
CA PHE A 85 5.67 12.06 -1.44
C PHE A 85 4.22 12.17 -0.95
N VAL A 86 3.98 12.05 0.37
CA VAL A 86 2.66 12.21 0.99
C VAL A 86 2.08 13.62 0.75
N ASN A 87 2.91 14.66 0.81
CA ASN A 87 2.50 16.03 0.50
C ASN A 87 2.06 16.16 -0.95
N LEU A 88 2.78 15.54 -1.89
CA LEU A 88 2.42 15.55 -3.32
C LEU A 88 1.11 14.80 -3.56
N CYS A 89 0.89 13.65 -2.91
CA CYS A 89 -0.38 12.94 -2.98
C CYS A 89 -1.55 13.77 -2.45
N SER A 90 -1.36 14.44 -1.31
CA SER A 90 -2.37 15.34 -0.72
C SER A 90 -2.69 16.52 -1.64
N GLN A 91 -1.67 17.09 -2.30
CA GLN A 91 -1.84 18.15 -3.30
C GLN A 91 -2.59 17.67 -4.55
N ALA A 92 -2.43 16.40 -4.92
CA ALA A 92 -3.17 15.80 -6.03
C ALA A 92 -4.63 15.46 -5.66
N GLY A 93 -4.98 15.43 -4.37
CA GLY A 93 -6.35 15.15 -3.89
C GLY A 93 -6.53 13.80 -3.22
N VAL A 94 -5.47 12.98 -3.10
CA VAL A 94 -5.54 11.66 -2.47
C VAL A 94 -5.93 11.81 -0.98
N ALA A 95 -6.95 11.08 -0.57
CA ALA A 95 -7.45 11.15 0.81
C ALA A 95 -6.44 10.61 1.83
N SER A 96 -6.40 11.21 3.01
CA SER A 96 -5.49 10.81 4.10
C SER A 96 -5.70 9.35 4.53
N SER A 97 -6.95 8.87 4.56
CA SER A 97 -7.28 7.49 4.90
C SER A 97 -6.68 6.47 3.91
N THR A 98 -6.52 6.86 2.65
CA THR A 98 -5.85 6.10 1.58
C THR A 98 -4.34 6.08 1.78
N LEU A 99 -3.76 7.21 2.16
CA LEU A 99 -2.32 7.29 2.49
C LEU A 99 -2.00 6.45 3.73
N ASP A 100 -2.85 6.46 4.74
CA ASP A 100 -2.73 5.60 5.92
C ASP A 100 -2.86 4.10 5.55
N ALA A 101 -3.71 3.75 4.59
CA ALA A 101 -3.78 2.40 4.06
C ALA A 101 -2.49 2.02 3.32
N MET A 102 -1.91 2.95 2.54
CA MET A 102 -0.66 2.72 1.80
C MET A 102 0.51 2.47 2.76
N PHE A 103 0.61 3.24 3.85
CA PHE A 103 1.61 2.99 4.90
C PHE A 103 1.46 1.64 5.58
N ARG A 104 0.23 1.11 5.69
CA ARG A 104 0.00 -0.23 6.25
C ARG A 104 0.40 -1.35 5.29
N LEU A 105 0.24 -1.13 3.99
CA LEU A 105 0.68 -2.06 2.94
C LEU A 105 2.19 -2.00 2.70
N GLY A 106 2.77 -0.82 2.83
CA GLY A 106 4.17 -0.56 2.55
C GLY A 106 5.03 -0.68 3.80
N ASP A 107 5.91 -1.70 3.83
CA ASP A 107 6.96 -1.83 4.84
C ASP A 107 8.10 -0.83 4.55
N PHE A 108 7.79 0.46 4.55
CA PHE A 108 8.75 1.52 4.29
C PHE A 108 9.68 1.68 5.50
N THR A 109 10.89 1.15 5.38
CA THR A 109 11.94 1.25 6.41
C THR A 109 12.97 2.34 6.12
N ALA A 110 12.99 2.85 4.89
CA ALA A 110 13.89 3.91 4.44
C ALA A 110 13.15 5.25 4.35
N GLU A 111 13.85 6.34 4.69
CA GLU A 111 13.32 7.71 4.57
C GLU A 111 13.18 8.17 3.10
N MET A 112 14.10 7.71 2.24
CA MET A 112 14.11 7.99 0.81
C MET A 112 13.65 6.75 0.04
N VAL A 113 12.63 6.89 -0.80
CA VAL A 113 12.02 5.79 -1.56
C VAL A 113 11.99 6.12 -3.05
N ASP A 114 11.97 5.08 -3.90
CA ASP A 114 11.56 5.26 -5.29
C ASP A 114 10.07 5.62 -5.28
N PRO A 115 9.65 6.77 -5.85
CA PRO A 115 8.25 7.21 -5.78
C PRO A 115 7.28 6.27 -6.51
N LYS A 116 7.77 5.38 -7.39
CA LYS A 116 6.93 4.39 -8.06
C LYS A 116 6.44 3.32 -7.09
N ASP A 117 7.23 2.96 -6.07
CA ASP A 117 6.87 1.94 -5.08
C ASP A 117 5.60 2.31 -4.29
N PRO A 118 5.54 3.44 -3.55
CA PRO A 118 4.31 3.85 -2.87
C PRO A 118 3.17 4.16 -3.83
N LEU A 119 3.47 4.61 -5.05
CA LEU A 119 2.43 4.87 -6.05
C LEU A 119 1.77 3.58 -6.54
N VAL A 120 2.53 2.49 -6.74
CA VAL A 120 1.98 1.17 -7.05
C VAL A 120 1.13 0.65 -5.89
N LEU A 121 1.52 0.87 -4.63
CA LEU A 121 0.68 0.49 -3.48
C LEU A 121 -0.65 1.25 -3.43
N LEU A 122 -0.67 2.52 -3.82
CA LEU A 122 -1.93 3.26 -3.94
C LEU A 122 -2.78 2.73 -5.09
N LEU A 123 -2.13 2.33 -6.18
CA LEU A 123 -2.77 1.76 -7.37
C LEU A 123 -3.43 0.40 -7.09
N THR A 124 -2.88 -0.42 -6.19
CA THR A 124 -3.56 -1.68 -5.80
C THR A 124 -4.89 -1.48 -5.07
N MET A 125 -5.21 -0.25 -4.64
CA MET A 125 -6.50 0.08 -4.03
C MET A 125 -7.56 0.53 -5.05
N THR A 126 -7.18 0.81 -6.30
CA THR A 126 -8.09 1.39 -7.30
C THR A 126 -9.09 0.37 -7.85
N ASP A 127 -8.73 -0.91 -7.82
CA ASP A 127 -9.55 -2.00 -8.35
C ASP A 127 -9.40 -3.26 -7.48
N SER A 128 -10.43 -4.08 -7.43
CA SER A 128 -10.42 -5.36 -6.69
C SER A 128 -9.96 -6.54 -7.53
N THR A 129 -9.78 -6.36 -8.84
CA THR A 129 -9.41 -7.40 -9.79
C THR A 129 -7.96 -7.24 -10.23
N PHE A 130 -7.26 -8.37 -10.40
CA PHE A 130 -5.88 -8.37 -10.88
C PHE A 130 -5.72 -7.61 -12.21
N LEU A 131 -6.60 -7.86 -13.19
CA LEU A 131 -6.54 -7.16 -14.48
C LEU A 131 -6.88 -5.68 -14.39
N GLY A 132 -7.77 -5.28 -13.47
CA GLY A 132 -8.07 -3.86 -13.25
C GLY A 132 -6.87 -3.10 -12.67
N VAL A 133 -6.19 -3.70 -11.68
CA VAL A 133 -4.94 -3.14 -11.14
C VAL A 133 -3.84 -3.11 -12.20
N VAL A 134 -3.68 -4.17 -13.00
CA VAL A 134 -2.69 -4.16 -14.08
C VAL A 134 -3.02 -3.13 -15.16
N SER A 135 -4.30 -2.97 -15.53
CA SER A 135 -4.74 -1.91 -16.45
C SER A 135 -4.37 -0.53 -15.94
N ALA A 136 -4.55 -0.29 -14.64
CA ALA A 136 -4.17 0.96 -14.00
C ALA A 136 -2.65 1.23 -14.10
N LEU A 137 -1.78 0.22 -14.13
CA LEU A 137 -0.35 0.43 -14.38
C LEU A 137 -0.10 1.11 -15.73
N PHE A 138 -0.78 0.67 -16.79
CA PHE A 138 -0.68 1.28 -18.12
C PHE A 138 -1.26 2.70 -18.13
N GLU A 139 -2.36 2.93 -17.42
CA GLU A 139 -3.00 4.25 -17.36
C GLU A 139 -2.20 5.28 -16.56
N VAL A 140 -1.49 4.86 -15.51
CA VAL A 140 -0.72 5.76 -14.64
C VAL A 140 0.70 5.97 -15.16
N PHE A 141 1.41 4.89 -15.47
CA PHE A 141 2.83 4.93 -15.83
C PHE A 141 3.07 4.96 -17.34
N GLY A 142 2.08 4.56 -18.14
CA GLY A 142 2.21 4.51 -19.59
C GLY A 142 1.98 5.85 -20.29
N ASP A 143 2.49 5.91 -21.52
CA ASP A 143 2.23 6.98 -22.47
C ASP A 143 1.34 6.46 -23.60
N GLU A 144 0.23 7.16 -23.87
CA GLU A 144 -0.81 6.76 -24.82
C GLU A 144 -1.26 5.28 -24.68
N GLY A 145 -1.32 4.76 -23.45
CA GLY A 145 -1.74 3.38 -23.16
C GLY A 145 -0.65 2.31 -23.38
N LYS A 146 0.58 2.73 -23.64
CA LYS A 146 1.76 1.85 -23.78
C LYS A 146 2.70 2.05 -22.61
N LEU A 147 3.25 0.95 -22.10
CA LEU A 147 4.25 0.95 -21.04
C LEU A 147 5.48 0.18 -21.50
N GLY A 148 6.68 0.71 -21.25
CA GLY A 148 7.93 0.05 -21.63
C GLY A 148 8.04 -1.33 -20.97
N CYS A 149 8.42 -2.37 -21.71
CA CYS A 149 8.38 -3.75 -21.19
C CYS A 149 9.25 -3.93 -19.93
N GLY A 150 10.42 -3.29 -19.88
CA GLY A 150 11.28 -3.32 -18.69
C GLY A 150 10.63 -2.65 -17.48
N GLU A 151 10.02 -1.47 -17.67
CA GLU A 151 9.33 -0.75 -16.61
C GLU A 151 8.08 -1.50 -16.13
N PHE A 152 7.30 -2.06 -17.06
CA PHE A 152 6.17 -2.92 -16.75
C PHE A 152 6.60 -4.09 -15.86
N VAL A 153 7.65 -4.83 -16.23
CA VAL A 153 8.13 -5.98 -15.44
C VAL A 153 8.53 -5.55 -14.03
N THR A 154 9.24 -4.43 -13.88
CA THR A 154 9.62 -3.91 -12.55
C THR A 154 8.40 -3.58 -11.70
N LEU A 155 7.44 -2.82 -12.24
CA LEU A 155 6.23 -2.42 -11.52
C LEU A 155 5.35 -3.63 -11.19
N PHE A 156 5.19 -4.55 -12.14
CA PHE A 156 4.42 -5.78 -12.00
C PHE A 156 5.00 -6.70 -10.94
N GLN A 157 6.31 -6.92 -10.94
CA GLN A 157 6.99 -7.74 -9.94
C GLN A 157 6.88 -7.13 -8.54
N PHE A 158 7.07 -5.81 -8.42
CA PHE A 158 6.88 -5.13 -7.15
C PHE A 158 5.45 -5.29 -6.63
N MET A 159 4.45 -5.00 -7.47
CA MET A 159 3.03 -5.20 -7.16
C MET A 159 2.75 -6.63 -6.69
N ALA A 160 3.18 -7.63 -7.47
CA ALA A 160 2.94 -9.04 -7.17
C ALA A 160 3.68 -9.51 -5.91
N SER A 161 4.84 -8.92 -5.58
CA SER A 161 5.58 -9.23 -4.34
C SER A 161 4.81 -8.85 -3.07
N LYS A 162 3.83 -7.95 -3.17
CA LYS A 162 2.99 -7.51 -2.06
C LYS A 162 1.74 -8.38 -1.88
N ASP A 163 1.45 -9.25 -2.84
CA ASP A 163 0.34 -10.19 -2.79
C ASP A 163 0.88 -11.63 -2.67
N SER A 164 0.77 -12.19 -1.46
CA SER A 164 1.23 -13.55 -1.16
C SER A 164 0.41 -14.65 -1.83
N SER A 165 -0.74 -14.31 -2.43
CA SER A 165 -1.54 -15.27 -3.20
C SER A 165 -1.03 -15.47 -4.63
N MET A 166 -0.15 -14.59 -5.11
CA MET A 166 0.42 -14.67 -6.45
C MET A 166 1.42 -15.83 -6.57
N ASP A 167 1.25 -16.67 -7.59
CA ASP A 167 2.17 -17.76 -7.89
C ASP A 167 3.51 -17.20 -8.42
N PRO A 168 4.65 -17.46 -7.74
CA PRO A 168 5.96 -17.01 -8.21
C PRO A 168 6.31 -17.46 -9.63
N SER A 169 5.88 -18.67 -10.03
CA SER A 169 6.15 -19.21 -11.36
C SER A 169 5.39 -18.48 -12.45
N PHE A 170 4.19 -17.97 -12.15
CA PHE A 170 3.43 -17.11 -13.06
C PHE A 170 4.15 -15.78 -13.26
N ILE A 171 4.62 -15.15 -12.17
CA ILE A 171 5.35 -13.89 -12.22
C ILE A 171 6.63 -14.02 -13.07
N GLU A 172 7.38 -15.11 -12.87
CA GLU A 172 8.59 -15.41 -13.63
C GLU A 172 8.29 -15.67 -15.12
N SER A 173 7.19 -16.37 -15.41
CA SER A 173 6.75 -16.64 -16.78
C SER A 173 6.37 -15.37 -17.54
N VAL A 174 5.68 -14.43 -16.89
CA VAL A 174 5.37 -13.11 -17.46
C VAL A 174 6.67 -12.34 -17.74
N ALA A 175 7.58 -12.28 -16.77
CA ALA A 175 8.86 -11.58 -16.94
C ALA A 175 9.70 -12.16 -18.09
N THR A 176 9.76 -13.49 -18.19
CA THR A 176 10.49 -14.19 -19.25
C THR A 176 9.85 -13.94 -20.62
N SER A 177 8.52 -14.02 -20.71
CA SER A 177 7.80 -13.74 -21.96
C SER A 177 8.06 -12.32 -22.46
N MET A 178 8.11 -11.33 -21.56
CA MET A 178 8.43 -9.96 -21.95
C MET A 178 9.87 -9.83 -22.46
N GLN A 179 10.84 -10.49 -21.83
CA GLN A 179 12.24 -10.47 -22.27
C GLN A 179 12.43 -11.16 -23.63
N GLU A 180 11.75 -12.28 -23.87
CA GLU A 180 11.86 -13.05 -25.13
C GLU A 180 11.12 -12.40 -26.30
N SER A 181 10.07 -11.64 -26.03
CA SER A 181 9.25 -10.99 -27.06
C SER A 181 10.01 -9.98 -27.92
N GLY A 182 11.10 -9.39 -27.39
CA GLY A 182 11.84 -8.30 -28.03
C GLY A 182 11.02 -7.01 -28.19
N MET A 183 9.87 -6.89 -27.54
CA MET A 183 9.03 -5.69 -27.57
C MET A 183 9.66 -4.59 -26.72
N GLU A 184 9.65 -3.35 -27.22
CA GLU A 184 10.10 -2.19 -26.44
C GLU A 184 9.02 -1.71 -25.46
N ALA A 185 7.74 -1.85 -25.84
CA ALA A 185 6.59 -1.46 -25.06
C ALA A 185 5.42 -2.43 -25.29
N LEU A 186 4.51 -2.45 -24.32
CA LEU A 186 3.36 -3.34 -24.23
C LEU A 186 2.09 -2.52 -23.97
N THR A 187 0.96 -3.00 -24.47
CA THR A 187 -0.40 -2.51 -24.15
C THR A 187 -1.13 -3.50 -23.23
N MET A 188 -2.19 -3.03 -22.57
CA MET A 188 -3.05 -3.90 -21.75
C MET A 188 -3.69 -5.03 -22.57
N ASP A 189 -4.07 -4.76 -23.83
CA ASP A 189 -4.64 -5.78 -24.72
C ASP A 189 -3.62 -6.89 -25.01
N GLU A 190 -2.38 -6.53 -25.33
CA GLU A 190 -1.29 -7.49 -25.57
C GLU A 190 -0.96 -8.29 -24.30
N PHE A 191 -0.93 -7.63 -23.13
CA PHE A 191 -0.72 -8.32 -21.85
C PHE A 191 -1.84 -9.33 -21.57
N SER A 192 -3.10 -8.90 -21.70
CA SER A 192 -4.24 -9.76 -21.42
C SER A 192 -4.33 -10.93 -22.39
N ALA A 193 -3.84 -10.79 -23.63
CA ALA A 193 -3.84 -11.85 -24.64
C ALA A 193 -2.80 -12.95 -24.40
N LEU A 194 -1.89 -12.77 -23.43
CA LEU A 194 -0.88 -13.78 -23.11
C LEU A 194 -1.54 -15.07 -22.61
N PRO A 195 -1.17 -16.26 -23.13
CA PRO A 195 -1.79 -17.53 -22.74
C PRO A 195 -1.75 -17.78 -21.23
N MET A 196 -0.62 -17.51 -20.57
CA MET A 196 -0.50 -17.67 -19.12
C MET A 196 -1.41 -16.72 -18.33
N VAL A 197 -1.68 -15.52 -18.85
CA VAL A 197 -2.58 -14.55 -18.21
C VAL A 197 -4.04 -15.01 -18.33
N GLN A 198 -4.42 -15.54 -19.49
CA GLN A 198 -5.74 -16.12 -19.71
C GLN A 198 -5.99 -17.34 -18.81
N GLU A 199 -4.99 -18.23 -18.68
CA GLU A 199 -5.06 -19.38 -17.78
C GLU A 199 -5.16 -18.96 -16.31
N PHE A 200 -4.36 -17.99 -15.90
CA PHE A 200 -4.39 -17.44 -14.54
C PHE A 200 -5.75 -16.81 -14.20
N CYS A 201 -6.30 -15.99 -15.09
CA CYS A 201 -7.59 -15.33 -14.88
C CYS A 201 -8.79 -16.29 -15.02
N GLY A 202 -8.66 -17.35 -15.83
CA GLY A 202 -9.71 -18.37 -15.98
C GLY A 202 -9.74 -19.40 -14.84
N GLY A 203 -8.68 -19.47 -14.04
CA GLY A 203 -8.57 -20.35 -12.87
C GLY A 203 -8.94 -19.71 -11.53
N MET A 204 -9.14 -18.38 -11.48
CA MET A 204 -9.64 -17.62 -10.32
C MET A 204 -11.17 -17.57 -10.29
#